data_AF-A0A7Y2KGI9-F1
#
_entry.id   AF-A0A7Y2KGI9-F1
#
_cell.length_a   1.000
_cell.length_b   1.000
_cell.length_c   1.000
_cell.angle_alpha   90.00
_cell.angle_beta   90.00
_cell.angle_gamma   90.00
#
_symmetry.space_group_name_H-M   'P 1'
#
loop_
_entity.id
_entity.type
_entity.pdbx_description
1 polymer ?
#
loop_
_entity_poly.entity_id
_entity_poly.type
_entity_poly.pdbx_seq_one_letter_code
_entity_poly.pdbx_strand_id
1 'polypeptide(L)'
;MKDSPGFTLIEFSVVLFVLGLMLWIVVPRVSSVVGITRNTVFRQIAAGSETAFDTALFEKREIRLVIDPSAGTYRFQGEEKRNAPPPAPGDLSENLSIIGVRVEGEDRPPDVVTEIRYLP
;
A
#
# COMPACT_ATOMS: atom_id res chain seq x y z
N MET A 1 -22.58 46.86 34.56
CA MET A 1 -22.09 45.51 34.16
C MET A 1 -22.70 45.24 32.79
N LYS A 2 -21.89 44.88 31.79
CA LYS A 2 -22.36 44.65 30.42
C LYS A 2 -22.83 43.20 30.34
N ASP A 3 -24.14 42.99 30.20
CA ASP A 3 -24.69 41.66 29.96
C ASP A 3 -24.22 41.17 28.58
N SER A 4 -23.48 40.07 28.58
CA SER A 4 -23.10 39.40 27.33
C SER A 4 -24.27 38.52 26.90
N PRO A 5 -24.84 38.68 25.70
CA PRO A 5 -25.94 37.86 25.26
C PRO A 5 -25.50 36.40 25.17
N GLY A 6 -26.29 35.51 25.78
CA GLY A 6 -26.07 34.06 25.75
C GLY A 6 -26.41 33.45 24.39
N PHE A 7 -25.83 32.29 24.12
CA PHE A 7 -26.01 31.56 22.87
C PHE A 7 -27.42 30.95 22.79
N THR A 8 -28.14 31.20 21.70
CA THR A 8 -29.52 30.74 21.56
C THR A 8 -29.61 29.33 20.97
N LEU A 9 -30.74 28.62 21.22
CA LEU A 9 -30.98 27.31 20.61
C LEU A 9 -30.97 27.34 19.08
N ILE A 10 -31.50 28.42 18.48
CA ILE A 10 -31.49 28.60 17.03
C ILE A 10 -30.06 28.77 16.51
N GLU A 11 -29.24 29.56 17.19
CA GLU A 11 -27.83 29.74 16.84
C GLU A 11 -27.04 28.42 16.93
N PHE A 12 -27.35 27.59 17.93
CA PHE A 12 -26.78 26.24 18.04
C PHE A 12 -27.18 25.33 16.89
N SER A 13 -28.45 25.36 16.50
CA SER A 13 -28.90 24.56 15.35
C SER A 13 -28.21 24.97 14.05
N VAL A 14 -27.99 26.28 13.85
CA VAL A 14 -27.28 26.80 12.67
C VAL A 14 -25.81 26.39 12.70
N VAL A 15 -25.14 26.50 13.85
CA VAL A 15 -23.74 26.06 13.98
C VAL A 15 -23.60 24.56 13.73
N LEU A 16 -24.48 23.73 14.30
CA LEU A 16 -24.47 22.29 14.05
C LEU A 16 -24.73 21.96 12.57
N PHE A 17 -25.65 22.68 11.93
CA PHE A 17 -25.92 22.52 10.50
C PHE A 17 -24.71 22.87 9.63
N VAL A 18 -24.07 24.01 9.90
CA VAL A 18 -22.86 24.44 9.18
C VAL A 18 -21.70 23.47 9.45
N LEU A 19 -21.53 23.01 10.69
CA LEU A 19 -20.51 22.01 11.04
C LEU A 19 -20.77 20.69 10.29
N GLY A 20 -22.03 20.25 10.21
CA GLY A 20 -22.42 19.08 9.44
C GLY A 20 -22.10 19.22 7.95
N LEU A 21 -22.40 20.39 7.36
CA LEU A 21 -22.03 20.69 5.97
C LEU A 21 -20.51 20.71 5.75
N MET A 22 -19.75 21.28 6.70
CA MET A 22 -18.29 21.26 6.63
C MET A 22 -17.75 19.83 6.68
N LEU A 23 -18.24 19.01 7.60
CA LEU A 23 -17.82 17.60 7.71
C LEU A 23 -18.20 16.81 6.45
N TRP A 24 -19.39 17.05 5.89
CA TRP A 24 -19.83 16.43 4.64
C TRP A 24 -18.86 16.69 3.47
N ILE A 25 -18.25 17.88 3.41
CA ILE A 25 -17.31 18.25 2.35
C ILE A 25 -15.88 17.78 2.68
N VAL A 26 -15.45 17.92 3.94
CA VAL A 26 -14.06 17.69 4.37
C VAL A 26 -13.76 16.19 4.51
N VAL A 27 -14.65 15.41 5.11
CA VAL A 27 -14.44 13.97 5.37
C VAL A 27 -14.10 13.17 4.10
N PRO A 28 -14.85 13.26 2.98
CA PRO A 28 -14.49 12.51 1.77
C PRO A 28 -13.14 12.95 1.18
N ARG A 29 -12.77 14.23 1.31
CA ARG A 29 -11.47 14.73 0.83
C ARG A 29 -10.30 14.16 1.64
N VAL A 30 -10.43 14.05 2.96
CA VAL A 30 -9.37 13.48 3.81
C VAL A 30 -9.13 12.00 3.51
N SER A 31 -10.20 11.23 3.26
CA SER A 31 -10.06 9.81 2.92
C SER A 31 -9.22 9.56 1.65
N SER A 32 -9.27 10.47 0.68
CA SER A 32 -8.46 10.39 -0.54
C SER A 32 -6.95 10.63 -0.33
N VAL A 33 -6.56 11.25 0.78
CA VAL A 33 -5.16 11.57 1.10
C VAL A 33 -4.51 10.49 1.98
N VAL A 34 -5.32 9.71 2.72
CA VAL A 34 -4.86 8.67 3.66
C VAL A 34 -4.73 7.29 2.98
N GLY A 35 -4.73 7.23 1.65
CA GLY A 35 -4.40 6.01 0.90
C GLY A 35 -2.91 5.67 0.99
N ILE A 36 -2.57 4.39 0.88
CA ILE A 36 -1.18 3.94 0.75
C ILE A 36 -0.61 4.55 -0.54
N THR A 37 0.21 5.60 -0.39
CA THR A 37 0.84 6.29 -1.51
C THR A 37 1.83 5.38 -2.22
N ARG A 38 1.93 5.51 -3.54
CA ARG A 38 2.94 4.88 -4.40
C ARG A 38 4.33 4.78 -3.76
N ASN A 39 4.85 5.89 -3.19
CA ASN A 39 6.18 5.93 -2.57
C ASN A 39 6.33 4.97 -1.38
N THR A 40 5.26 4.72 -0.64
CA THR A 40 5.28 3.77 0.49
C THR A 40 5.40 2.34 -0.01
N VAL A 41 4.66 1.98 -1.06
CA VAL A 41 4.75 0.66 -1.71
C VAL A 41 6.16 0.43 -2.27
N PHE A 42 6.70 1.39 -3.03
CA PHE A 42 8.06 1.27 -3.58
C PHE A 42 9.13 1.16 -2.48
N ARG A 43 8.98 1.93 -1.39
CA ARG A 43 9.89 1.84 -0.24
C ARG A 43 9.80 0.48 0.46
N GLN A 44 8.61 -0.08 0.61
CA GLN A 44 8.42 -1.41 1.19
C GLN A 44 9.00 -2.51 0.31
N ILE A 45 8.81 -2.42 -1.02
CA ILE A 45 9.41 -3.37 -1.97
C ILE A 45 10.95 -3.27 -1.92
N ALA A 46 11.51 -2.07 -1.90
CA ALA A 46 12.97 -1.87 -1.82
C ALA A 46 13.55 -2.46 -0.51
N ALA A 47 12.97 -2.11 0.64
CA ALA A 47 13.40 -2.64 1.94
C ALA A 47 13.22 -4.16 2.03
N GLY A 48 12.12 -4.69 1.50
CA GLY A 48 11.89 -6.13 1.42
C GLY A 48 12.89 -6.85 0.51
N SER A 49 13.30 -6.20 -0.59
CA SER A 49 14.31 -6.72 -1.51
C SER A 49 15.69 -6.78 -0.88
N GLU A 50 16.07 -5.73 -0.15
CA GLU A 50 17.32 -5.69 0.63
C GLU A 50 17.33 -6.80 1.68
N THR A 51 16.25 -6.93 2.44
CA THR A 51 16.10 -8.00 3.44
C THR A 51 16.17 -9.39 2.80
N ALA A 52 15.51 -9.59 1.66
CA ALA A 52 15.52 -10.84 0.91
C ALA A 52 16.91 -11.18 0.39
N PHE A 53 17.67 -10.18 -0.07
CA PHE A 53 19.04 -10.35 -0.53
C PHE A 53 19.99 -10.70 0.62
N ASP A 54 19.93 -9.97 1.73
CA ASP A 54 20.73 -10.26 2.93
C ASP A 54 20.43 -11.67 3.47
N THR A 55 19.15 -12.06 3.48
CA THR A 55 18.72 -13.39 3.88
C THR A 55 19.24 -14.46 2.92
N ALA A 56 19.15 -14.22 1.61
CA ALA A 56 19.66 -15.15 0.60
C ALA A 56 21.16 -15.41 0.76
N LEU A 57 21.94 -14.34 0.98
CA LEU A 57 23.39 -14.39 1.24
C LEU A 57 23.71 -15.12 2.54
N PHE A 58 23.03 -14.77 3.63
CA PHE A 58 23.32 -15.31 4.96
C PHE A 58 22.93 -16.77 5.09
N GLU A 59 21.73 -17.13 4.64
CA GLU A 59 21.19 -18.49 4.73
C GLU A 59 21.66 -19.40 3.58
N LYS A 60 22.31 -18.83 2.56
CA LYS A 60 22.73 -19.52 1.32
C LYS A 60 21.56 -20.21 0.63
N ARG A 61 20.41 -19.55 0.60
CA ARG A 61 19.17 -20.04 0.02
C ARG A 61 18.60 -19.03 -0.94
N GLU A 62 17.94 -19.51 -1.99
CA GLU A 62 17.27 -18.64 -2.93
C GLU A 62 16.03 -18.00 -2.27
N ILE A 63 15.91 -16.68 -2.37
CA ILE A 63 14.68 -15.95 -2.09
C ILE A 63 14.14 -15.40 -3.42
N ARG A 64 12.83 -15.42 -3.62
CA ARG A 64 12.18 -14.90 -4.82
C ARG A 64 11.18 -13.81 -4.47
N LEU A 65 11.23 -12.69 -5.18
CA LEU A 65 10.14 -11.74 -5.21
C LEU A 65 9.17 -12.17 -6.32
N VAL A 66 7.95 -12.54 -5.92
CA VAL A 66 6.86 -12.92 -6.81
C VAL A 66 5.92 -11.73 -6.94
N ILE A 67 5.72 -11.26 -8.16
CA ILE A 67 4.83 -10.15 -8.51
C ILE A 67 3.68 -10.72 -9.33
N ASP A 68 2.45 -10.50 -8.87
CA ASP A 68 1.22 -10.83 -9.61
C ASP A 68 0.57 -9.52 -10.07
N PRO A 69 0.78 -9.13 -11.35
CA PRO A 69 0.23 -7.89 -11.89
C PRO A 69 -1.30 -7.91 -12.00
N SER A 70 -1.90 -9.09 -12.20
CA SER A 70 -3.34 -9.24 -12.37
C SER A 70 -4.08 -9.14 -11.03
N ALA A 71 -3.50 -9.70 -9.97
CA ALA A 71 -4.02 -9.60 -8.62
C ALA A 71 -3.65 -8.28 -7.93
N GLY A 72 -2.71 -7.51 -8.48
CA GLY A 72 -2.21 -6.31 -7.81
C GLY A 72 -1.45 -6.64 -6.52
N THR A 73 -0.69 -7.75 -6.49
CA THR A 73 0.01 -8.17 -5.26
C THR A 73 1.47 -8.51 -5.48
N TYR A 74 2.25 -8.49 -4.41
CA TYR A 74 3.63 -8.94 -4.40
C TYR A 74 3.95 -9.74 -3.12
N ARG A 75 4.93 -10.63 -3.18
CA ARG A 75 5.40 -11.37 -1.99
C ARG A 75 6.86 -11.81 -2.13
N PHE A 76 7.55 -11.92 -1.00
CA PHE A 76 8.88 -12.55 -0.93
C PHE A 76 8.69 -14.01 -0.51
N GLN A 77 9.17 -14.94 -1.33
CA GLN A 77 9.04 -16.37 -1.14
C GLN A 77 10.43 -16.99 -1.09
N GLY A 78 10.83 -17.48 0.07
CA GLY A 78 12.05 -18.31 0.18
C GLY A 78 11.82 -19.73 -0.31
N GLU A 79 12.91 -20.48 -0.47
CA GLU A 79 12.89 -21.94 -0.68
C GLU A 79 12.44 -22.70 0.59
N GLU A 80 11.31 -22.30 1.18
CA GLU A 80 10.73 -22.97 2.34
C GLU A 80 10.04 -24.27 1.90
N LYS A 81 10.00 -25.27 2.79
CA LYS A 81 9.48 -26.62 2.51
C LYS A 81 8.17 -26.54 1.71
N ARG A 82 8.05 -27.36 0.66
CA ARG A 82 6.91 -27.47 -0.29
C ARG A 82 5.48 -27.48 0.32
N ASN A 83 5.35 -27.60 1.63
CA ASN A 83 4.11 -27.66 2.40
C ASN A 83 3.91 -26.49 3.39
N ALA A 84 4.79 -25.49 3.42
CA ALA A 84 4.58 -24.27 4.20
C ALA A 84 3.56 -23.37 3.48
N PRO A 85 2.54 -22.83 4.17
CA PRO A 85 1.67 -21.82 3.60
C PRO A 85 2.52 -20.64 3.13
N PRO A 86 2.32 -20.13 1.90
CA PRO A 86 3.07 -18.96 1.44
C PRO A 86 2.78 -17.77 2.36
N PRO A 87 3.79 -16.90 2.59
CA PRO A 87 3.58 -15.68 3.36
C PRO A 87 2.49 -14.82 2.73
N ALA A 88 1.76 -14.10 3.58
CA ALA A 88 0.67 -13.24 3.15
C ALA A 88 1.18 -12.22 2.10
N PRO A 89 0.47 -12.05 0.97
CA PRO A 89 0.86 -11.09 -0.04
C PRO A 89 0.75 -9.65 0.46
N GLY A 90 1.71 -8.83 0.07
CA GLY A 90 1.62 -7.38 0.13
C GLY A 90 0.72 -6.86 -0.99
N ASP A 91 -0.08 -5.86 -0.68
CA ASP A 91 -1.02 -5.24 -1.62
C ASP A 91 -0.35 -4.08 -2.38
N LEU A 92 -0.50 -4.06 -3.69
CA LEU A 92 -0.19 -2.90 -4.52
C LEU A 92 -1.43 -2.00 -4.43
N SER A 93 -1.31 -0.88 -3.71
CA SER A 93 -2.44 -0.03 -3.36
C SER A 93 -3.42 0.22 -4.51
N GLU A 94 -4.71 0.43 -4.20
CA GLU A 94 -5.81 0.59 -5.18
C GLU A 94 -5.54 1.58 -6.33
N ASN A 95 -4.60 2.52 -6.15
CA ASN A 95 -4.20 3.52 -7.13
C ASN A 95 -2.96 3.13 -7.96
N LEU A 96 -2.46 1.90 -7.85
CA LEU A 96 -1.24 1.44 -8.48
C LEU A 96 -1.49 0.19 -9.33
N SER A 97 -1.62 0.38 -10.65
CA SER A 97 -1.67 -0.71 -11.61
C SER A 97 -0.28 -1.04 -12.16
N ILE A 98 0.08 -2.32 -12.22
CA ILE A 98 1.25 -2.76 -12.98
C ILE A 98 0.88 -2.79 -14.46
N ILE A 99 1.52 -1.93 -15.25
CA ILE A 99 1.34 -1.87 -16.71
C ILE A 99 2.30 -2.77 -17.48
N GLY A 100 3.31 -3.31 -16.81
CA GLY A 100 4.33 -4.18 -17.38
C GLY A 100 5.49 -4.35 -16.40
N VAL A 101 6.24 -5.45 -16.54
CA VAL A 101 7.43 -5.72 -15.73
C VAL A 101 8.62 -5.80 -16.67
N ARG A 102 9.69 -5.03 -16.40
CA ARG A 102 10.93 -5.09 -17.19
C ARG A 102 12.04 -5.70 -16.35
N VAL A 103 12.63 -6.79 -16.83
CA VAL A 103 13.73 -7.49 -16.17
C VAL A 103 14.91 -7.54 -17.13
N GLU A 104 16.07 -7.03 -16.72
CA GLU A 104 17.30 -7.03 -17.54
C GLU A 104 17.13 -6.39 -18.94
N GLY A 105 16.20 -5.43 -19.07
CA GLY A 105 15.88 -4.77 -20.34
C GLY A 105 14.85 -5.48 -21.21
N GLU A 106 14.39 -6.67 -20.82
CA GLU A 106 13.34 -7.43 -21.50
C GLU A 106 11.97 -7.16 -20.85
N ASP A 107 10.99 -6.83 -21.68
CA ASP A 107 9.60 -6.61 -21.23
C ASP A 107 8.90 -7.96 -21.04
N ARG A 108 8.33 -8.15 -19.86
CA ARG A 108 7.52 -9.31 -19.50
C ARG A 108 6.03 -8.99 -19.66
N PRO A 109 5.23 -9.93 -20.18
CA PRO A 109 3.79 -9.77 -20.28
C PRO A 109 3.16 -9.55 -18.89
N PRO A 110 2.23 -8.61 -18.73
CA PRO A 110 1.60 -8.32 -17.44
C PRO A 110 0.62 -9.41 -16.98
N ASP A 111 0.20 -10.30 -17.87
CA ASP A 111 -0.65 -11.46 -17.58
C ASP A 111 0.11 -12.63 -16.93
N VAL A 112 1.44 -12.52 -16.79
CA VAL A 112 2.29 -13.57 -16.23
C VAL A 112 2.88 -13.14 -14.90
N VAL A 113 2.75 -14.01 -13.90
CA VAL A 113 3.43 -13.86 -12.61
C VAL A 113 4.94 -13.76 -12.85
N THR A 114 5.54 -12.67 -12.41
CA THR A 114 6.97 -12.42 -12.60
C THR A 114 7.73 -12.76 -11.33
N GLU A 115 8.76 -13.60 -11.46
CA GLU A 115 9.64 -13.99 -10.36
C GLU A 115 11.02 -13.34 -10.54
N ILE A 116 11.44 -12.56 -9.55
CA ILE A 116 12.80 -12.00 -9.45
C ILE A 116 13.55 -12.83 -8.41
N ARG A 117 14.71 -13.38 -8.80
CA ARG A 117 15.49 -14.30 -7.96
C ARG A 117 16.65 -13.56 -7.29
N TYR A 118 16.75 -13.72 -5.98
CA TYR A 118 17.90 -13.29 -5.19
C TYR A 118 18.76 -14.52 -4.93
N LEU A 119 19.94 -14.51 -5.52
CA LEU A 119 20.93 -15.58 -5.41
C LEU A 119 21.99 -15.21 -4.36
N PRO A 120 22.56 -16.19 -3.65
CA PRO A 120 23.71 -15.98 -2.77
C PRO A 120 25.00 -15.63 -3.53
#